data_AF-A0A9X6YNF0-F1
#
_entry.id   AF-A0A9X6YNF0-F1
#
_cell.length_a   1.000
_cell.length_b   1.000
_cell.length_c   1.000
_cell.angle_alpha   90.00
_cell.angle_beta   90.00
_cell.angle_gamma   90.00
#
_symmetry.space_group_name_H-M   'P 1'
#
loop_
_entity.id
_entity.type
_entity.pdbx_description
1 polymer ?
#
loop_
_entity_poly.entity_id
_entity_poly.type
_entity_poly.pdbx_seq_one_letter_code
_entity_poly.pdbx_strand_id
1 'polypeptide(L)'
;MDAREIRICILNLQDQHCMGCEYRMGPHTYCRNHCEIGEEMHQLGTNLITDEKIREQRTKLKWDKVCQDVMELKKEGLTYVQIAEILGYDKSTIRQQLKKRGLLES
;
A
#
# COMPACT_ATOMS: atom_id res chain seq x y z
N MET A 1 -6.28 3.48 -14.74
CA MET A 1 -6.07 4.73 -14.01
C MET A 1 -5.19 4.46 -12.81
N ASP A 2 -4.22 5.32 -12.55
CA ASP A 2 -3.45 5.25 -11.31
C ASP A 2 -4.25 5.77 -10.10
N ALA A 3 -3.73 5.58 -8.90
CA ALA A 3 -4.40 5.99 -7.67
C ALA A 3 -4.60 7.52 -7.54
N ARG A 4 -3.85 8.35 -8.29
CA ARG A 4 -4.02 9.80 -8.31
C ARG A 4 -5.17 10.18 -9.24
N GLU A 5 -5.22 9.60 -10.43
CA GLU A 5 -6.30 9.79 -11.40
C GLU A 5 -7.66 9.37 -10.82
N ILE A 6 -7.71 8.24 -10.11
CA ILE A 6 -8.94 7.78 -9.45
C ILE A 6 -9.43 8.79 -8.40
N ARG A 7 -8.52 9.35 -7.60
CA ARG A 7 -8.87 10.37 -6.59
C ARG A 7 -9.39 11.65 -7.24
N ILE A 8 -8.78 12.10 -8.33
CA ILE A 8 -9.25 13.27 -9.10
C ILE A 8 -10.64 13.01 -9.68
N CYS A 9 -10.87 11.80 -10.22
CA CYS A 9 -12.18 11.42 -10.74
C CYS A 9 -13.27 11.47 -9.66
N ILE A 10 -13.00 10.91 -8.47
CA ILE A 10 -13.93 10.98 -7.34
C ILE A 10 -14.25 12.43 -6.94
N LEU A 11 -13.25 13.31 -6.89
CA LEU A 11 -13.46 14.73 -6.57
C LEU A 11 -14.30 15.43 -7.63
N ASN A 12 -14.03 15.18 -8.92
CA ASN A 12 -14.81 15.75 -10.01
C ASN A 12 -16.27 15.29 -9.97
N LEU A 13 -16.53 14.01 -9.67
CA LEU A 13 -17.90 13.49 -9.51
C LEU A 13 -18.62 14.18 -8.34
N GLN A 14 -17.94 14.42 -7.22
CA GLN A 14 -18.51 15.17 -6.10
C GLN A 14 -18.85 16.61 -6.47
N ASP A 15 -17.93 17.31 -7.14
CA ASP A 15 -18.10 18.70 -7.51
C ASP A 15 -19.24 18.88 -8.54
N GLN A 16 -19.34 17.97 -9.51
CA GLN A 16 -20.35 18.02 -10.57
C GLN A 16 -21.75 17.61 -10.11
N HIS A 17 -21.87 16.58 -9.27
CA HIS A 17 -23.16 15.95 -8.98
C HIS A 17 -23.63 16.12 -7.53
N CYS A 18 -22.72 16.33 -6.58
CA CYS A 18 -23.04 16.29 -5.16
C CYS A 18 -23.10 17.67 -4.48
N MET A 19 -22.54 18.72 -5.09
CA MET A 19 -22.46 20.06 -4.46
C MET A 19 -23.82 20.67 -4.09
N GLY A 20 -24.87 20.40 -4.88
CA GLY A 20 -26.25 20.85 -4.64
C GLY A 20 -27.22 19.73 -4.26
N CYS A 21 -26.73 18.52 -3.95
CA CYS A 21 -27.59 17.39 -3.64
C CYS A 21 -28.22 17.53 -2.24
N GLU A 22 -29.53 17.31 -2.13
CA GLU A 22 -30.26 17.38 -0.86
C GLU A 22 -29.78 16.32 0.15
N TYR A 23 -29.24 15.21 -0.35
CA TYR A 23 -28.69 14.12 0.46
C TYR A 23 -27.18 14.26 0.73
N ARG A 24 -26.53 15.36 0.31
CA ARG A 24 -25.08 15.58 0.48
C ARG A 24 -24.61 15.47 1.94
N MET A 25 -25.42 15.97 2.86
CA MET A 25 -25.16 15.91 4.31
C MET A 25 -25.79 14.67 4.96
N GLY A 26 -26.43 13.81 4.17
CA GLY A 26 -27.10 12.60 4.63
C GLY A 26 -26.14 11.42 4.83
N PRO A 27 -26.66 10.25 5.22
CA PRO A 27 -25.86 9.05 5.40
C PRO A 27 -25.21 8.60 4.09
N HIS A 28 -23.89 8.38 4.10
CA HIS A 28 -23.15 7.89 2.93
C HIS A 28 -23.68 6.53 2.40
N THR A 29 -24.30 5.73 3.26
CA THR A 29 -24.94 4.45 2.90
C THR A 29 -26.14 4.64 1.97
N TYR A 30 -26.84 5.77 2.06
CA TYR A 30 -27.94 6.08 1.15
C TYR A 30 -27.41 6.28 -0.27
N CYS A 31 -26.44 7.19 -0.45
CA CYS A 31 -25.84 7.45 -1.76
C CYS A 31 -25.17 6.21 -2.35
N ARG A 32 -24.51 5.38 -1.51
CA ARG A 32 -23.92 4.13 -1.99
C ARG A 32 -24.94 3.17 -2.60
N ASN A 33 -26.13 3.07 -2.02
CA ASN A 33 -27.10 2.03 -2.35
C ASN A 33 -28.24 2.50 -3.28
N HIS A 34 -28.46 3.82 -3.37
CA HIS A 34 -29.64 4.40 -4.06
C HIS A 34 -29.28 5.52 -5.03
N CYS A 35 -27.99 5.77 -5.29
CA CYS A 35 -27.53 6.80 -6.23
C CYS A 35 -26.40 6.24 -7.10
N GLU A 36 -26.57 6.31 -8.42
CA GLU A 36 -25.60 5.82 -9.40
C GLU A 36 -24.22 6.47 -9.21
N ILE A 37 -24.17 7.79 -8.97
CA ILE A 37 -22.92 8.52 -8.71
C ILE A 37 -22.27 8.03 -7.40
N GLY A 38 -23.08 7.75 -6.38
CA GLY A 38 -22.60 7.25 -5.10
C GLY A 38 -22.07 5.82 -5.19
N GLU A 39 -22.68 4.98 -6.03
CA GLU A 39 -22.20 3.64 -6.35
C GLU A 39 -20.86 3.71 -7.11
N GLU A 40 -20.77 4.54 -8.15
CA GLU A 40 -19.54 4.72 -8.93
C GLU A 40 -18.37 5.21 -8.07
N MET A 41 -18.59 6.23 -7.25
CA MET A 41 -17.59 6.72 -6.29
C MET A 41 -17.17 5.63 -5.30
N HIS A 42 -18.10 4.78 -4.86
CA HIS A 42 -17.79 3.67 -3.97
C HIS A 42 -16.91 2.61 -4.65
N GLN A 43 -17.21 2.26 -5.89
CA GLN A 43 -16.41 1.32 -6.68
C GLN A 43 -14.99 1.88 -6.90
N LEU A 44 -14.87 3.15 -7.32
CA LEU A 44 -13.59 3.85 -7.47
C LEU A 44 -12.79 3.86 -6.16
N GLY A 45 -13.44 4.15 -5.02
CA GLY A 45 -12.80 4.09 -3.71
C GLY A 45 -12.32 2.68 -3.32
N THR A 46 -13.07 1.65 -3.67
CA THR A 46 -12.69 0.24 -3.40
C THR A 46 -11.47 -0.18 -4.20
N ASN A 47 -11.34 0.32 -5.43
CA ASN A 47 -10.16 0.09 -6.27
C ASN A 47 -8.88 0.70 -5.65
N LEU A 48 -8.97 1.86 -4.99
CA LEU A 48 -7.84 2.48 -4.28
C LEU A 48 -7.34 1.59 -3.12
N ILE A 49 -8.26 1.05 -2.31
CA ILE A 49 -7.93 0.16 -1.19
C ILE A 49 -7.27 -1.11 -1.70
N THR A 50 -7.76 -1.63 -2.82
CA THR A 50 -7.22 -2.85 -3.44
C THR A 50 -5.81 -2.62 -3.96
N ASP A 51 -5.55 -1.50 -4.64
CA ASP A 51 -4.21 -1.13 -5.11
C ASP A 51 -3.21 -0.96 -3.95
N GLU A 52 -3.63 -0.33 -2.85
CA GLU A 52 -2.82 -0.19 -1.65
C GLU A 52 -2.42 -1.56 -1.06
N LYS A 53 -3.40 -2.46 -0.86
CA LYS A 53 -3.13 -3.83 -0.39
C LYS A 53 -2.18 -4.59 -1.32
N ILE A 54 -2.33 -4.44 -2.63
CA ILE A 54 -1.42 -5.07 -3.61
C ILE A 54 0.00 -4.51 -3.47
N ARG A 55 0.15 -3.19 -3.31
CA ARG A 55 1.46 -2.55 -3.11
C ARG A 55 2.13 -2.99 -1.80
N GLU A 56 1.37 -3.08 -0.73
CA GLU A 56 1.84 -3.61 0.55
C GLU A 56 2.33 -5.05 0.42
N GLN A 57 1.55 -5.92 -0.25
CA GLN A 57 1.94 -7.31 -0.50
C GLN A 57 3.20 -7.42 -1.35
N ARG A 58 3.31 -6.63 -2.43
CA ARG A 58 4.52 -6.59 -3.28
C ARG A 58 5.75 -6.13 -2.48
N THR A 59 5.58 -5.12 -1.63
CA THR A 59 6.64 -4.62 -0.76
C THR A 59 7.07 -5.69 0.24
N LYS A 60 6.10 -6.41 0.84
CA LYS A 60 6.37 -7.53 1.74
C LYS A 60 7.18 -8.62 1.02
N LEU A 61 6.71 -9.08 -0.14
CA LEU A 61 7.39 -10.09 -0.95
C LEU A 61 8.82 -9.68 -1.36
N LYS A 62 9.00 -8.42 -1.76
CA LYS A 62 10.33 -7.88 -2.08
C LYS A 62 11.27 -8.02 -0.88
N TRP A 63 10.81 -7.61 0.31
CA TRP A 63 11.60 -7.69 1.52
C TRP A 63 11.80 -9.12 2.02
N ASP A 64 10.85 -10.03 1.78
CA ASP A 64 11.01 -11.45 2.09
C ASP A 64 12.19 -12.04 1.30
N LYS A 65 12.29 -11.73 0.00
CA LYS A 65 13.43 -12.12 -0.84
C LYS A 65 14.74 -11.52 -0.36
N VAL A 66 14.76 -10.20 -0.11
CA VAL A 66 15.97 -9.53 0.41
C VAL A 66 16.42 -10.17 1.74
N CYS A 67 15.48 -10.52 2.62
CA CYS A 67 15.83 -11.18 3.88
C CYS A 67 16.37 -12.61 3.66
N GLN A 68 15.86 -13.35 2.67
CA GLN A 68 16.43 -14.65 2.29
C GLN A 68 17.87 -14.50 1.80
N ASP A 69 18.13 -13.55 0.90
CA ASP A 69 19.48 -13.27 0.38
C ASP A 69 20.45 -12.91 1.53
N VAL A 70 19.99 -12.08 2.48
CA VAL A 70 20.77 -11.73 3.68
C VAL A 70 21.12 -12.98 4.49
N MET A 71 20.18 -13.91 4.67
CA MET A 71 20.42 -15.15 5.43
C MET A 71 21.38 -16.10 4.71
N GLU A 72 21.37 -16.14 3.38
CA GLU A 72 22.32 -16.93 2.57
C GLU A 72 23.73 -16.36 2.68
N LEU A 73 23.89 -15.06 2.45
CA LEU A 73 25.18 -14.37 2.62
C LEU A 73 25.70 -14.48 4.06
N LYS A 74 24.79 -14.52 5.05
CA LYS A 74 25.17 -14.79 6.44
C LYS A 74 25.74 -16.19 6.65
N LYS A 75 25.19 -17.22 5.98
CA LYS A 75 25.73 -18.59 6.04
C LYS A 75 27.12 -18.69 5.41
N GLU A 76 27.40 -17.86 4.41
CA GLU A 76 28.73 -17.73 3.79
C GLU A 76 29.74 -16.99 4.67
N GLY A 77 29.32 -16.48 5.83
CA GLY A 77 30.19 -15.83 6.81
C GLY A 77 30.29 -14.31 6.67
N LEU A 78 29.50 -13.68 5.79
CA LEU A 78 29.58 -12.24 5.60
C LEU A 78 29.04 -11.46 6.81
N THR A 79 29.65 -10.30 7.06
CA THR A 79 29.16 -9.36 8.07
C THR A 79 27.96 -8.57 7.55
N TYR A 80 27.13 -8.02 8.45
CA TYR A 80 26.00 -7.16 8.04
C TYR A 80 26.45 -5.90 7.30
N VAL A 81 27.70 -5.46 7.49
CA VAL A 81 28.28 -4.31 6.80
C VAL A 81 28.52 -4.65 5.33
N GLN A 82 29.15 -5.80 5.07
CA GLN A 82 29.39 -6.28 3.70
C GLN A 82 28.08 -6.58 2.97
N ILE A 83 27.11 -7.20 3.65
CA ILE A 83 25.80 -7.51 3.06
C ILE A 83 25.04 -6.22 2.71
N ALA A 84 25.12 -5.19 3.56
CA ALA A 84 24.53 -3.88 3.28
C ALA A 84 25.12 -3.24 2.02
N GLU A 85 26.43 -3.34 1.84
CA GLU A 85 27.14 -2.85 0.65
C GLU A 85 26.76 -3.63 -0.61
N ILE A 86 26.67 -4.96 -0.55
CA ILE A 86 26.28 -5.83 -1.68
C ILE A 86 24.84 -5.57 -2.10
N LEU A 87 23.91 -5.46 -1.15
CA LEU A 87 22.49 -5.32 -1.45
C LEU A 87 22.05 -3.86 -1.64
N GLY A 88 22.94 -2.88 -1.38
CA GLY A 88 22.65 -1.45 -1.51
C GLY A 88 21.63 -0.92 -0.50
N TYR A 89 21.49 -1.57 0.66
CA TYR A 89 20.59 -1.13 1.73
C TYR A 89 21.36 -0.80 2.99
N ASP A 90 20.86 0.16 3.78
CA ASP A 90 21.46 0.46 5.08
C ASP A 90 21.33 -0.74 6.06
N LYS A 91 22.37 -0.94 6.87
CA LYS A 91 22.44 -2.02 7.88
C LYS A 91 21.28 -1.98 8.87
N SER A 92 20.81 -0.79 9.25
CA SER A 92 19.69 -0.63 10.19
C SER A 92 18.39 -1.06 9.55
N THR A 93 18.18 -0.74 8.27
CA THR A 93 17.02 -1.18 7.48
C THR A 93 16.98 -2.69 7.38
N ILE A 94 18.11 -3.34 7.05
CA ILE A 94 18.20 -4.80 6.98
C ILE A 94 17.83 -5.43 8.34
N ARG A 95 18.44 -4.95 9.43
CA ARG A 95 18.14 -5.46 10.79
C ARG A 95 16.67 -5.28 11.16
N GLN A 96 16.07 -4.12 10.86
CA GLN A 96 14.66 -3.87 11.13
C GLN A 96 13.76 -4.83 10.36
N GLN A 97 14.06 -5.08 9.08
CA GLN A 97 13.27 -5.96 8.22
C GLN A 97 13.41 -7.44 8.60
N LEU A 98 14.58 -7.86 9.09
CA LEU A 98 14.79 -9.19 9.68
C LEU A 98 14.02 -9.37 10.99
N LYS A 99 14.07 -8.38 11.90
CA LYS A 99 13.30 -8.40 13.16
C LYS A 99 11.81 -8.48 12.92
N LYS A 100 11.27 -7.68 11.98
CA LYS A 100 9.86 -7.72 11.57
C LYS A 100 9.39 -9.11 11.09
N ARG A 101 10.33 -9.96 10.68
CA ARG A 101 10.09 -11.31 10.16
C ARG A 101 10.47 -12.43 11.14
N GLY A 102 10.92 -12.09 12.35
CA GLY A 102 11.39 -13.08 13.33
C GLY A 102 12.67 -13.81 12.89
N LEU A 103 13.44 -13.25 11.96
CA LEU A 103 14.70 -13.84 11.47
C LEU A 103 15.92 -13.41 12.28
N LEU A 104 15.71 -12.50 13.24
CA LEU A 104 16.75 -11.99 14.12
C LEU A 104 16.13 -11.74 15.48
N GLU A 105 16.47 -12.60 16.44
CA GLU A 105 16.17 -12.37 17.86
C GLU A 105 17.03 -11.22 18.38
N SER A 106 16.48 -10.46 19.34
CA SER A 106 17.13 -9.25 19.87
C SER A 106 18.30 -9.58 20.79
#